data_AF-A0A256ZR39-F1
#
_entry.id   AF-A0A256ZR39-F1
#
_cell.length_a   1.000
_cell.length_b   1.000
_cell.length_c   1.000
_cell.angle_alpha   90.00
_cell.angle_beta   90.00
_cell.angle_gamma   90.00
#
_symmetry.space_group_name_H-M   'P 1'
#
loop_
_entity.id
_entity.type
_entity.pdbx_description
1 polymer ?
#
loop_
_entity_poly.entity_id
_entity_poly.type
_entity_poly.pdbx_seq_one_letter_code
_entity_poly.pdbx_strand_id
1 'polypeptide(L)'
;MKTKDVIKFLEPQLGYLAKSNGEQLWMHHYTVWAIFKKISEYIPSFDKEDVRILEISCLIHDISKRKRAYQDMFRCGGGESIREGHKPTLDEIKEYIQKHGDFLHVTDDNLIKIHNIALTHHTTSDKNLKEITMPSSGIKTTVLSWCDHLASMERIDYNTIQKIRRYDLFDLTYFEVSRFPSPTTMLLVESSIKTYVTNGWTPLVVFDNGAVFIGKNKKLLAKESINNMVLADFFKSALEKYPVYHPTKNILGGLSEIFPYQFITLENRKVEIIDSLNNGDRKGNQFLRLLYDLINQSQSPKIKINDFKKRYKLWNLIPNCLYTSGHKRAKKAWTEYFDEKAPESINSEEIKKLLGKIRIKDLLPEEYISPSGVKGDKYLSQIDSKSLYEILCNVAKDTEDSTNLKRLEAVLDEVILVEEEKDFREITKAY
;
A
#
# COMPACT_ATOMS: atom_id res chain seq x y z
N MET A 1 9.19 -14.53 -25.30
CA MET A 1 8.23 -13.85 -26.20
C MET A 1 7.93 -12.44 -25.67
N LYS A 2 7.61 -11.46 -26.53
CA LYS A 2 7.15 -10.13 -26.07
C LYS A 2 5.65 -10.16 -25.79
N THR A 3 5.15 -9.30 -24.91
CA THR A 3 3.72 -9.24 -24.55
C THR A 3 2.80 -9.06 -25.78
N LYS A 4 3.21 -8.28 -26.78
CA LYS A 4 2.44 -8.10 -28.02
C LYS A 4 2.26 -9.41 -28.79
N ASP A 5 3.30 -10.23 -28.84
CA ASP A 5 3.29 -11.53 -29.52
C ASP A 5 2.37 -12.51 -28.79
N VAL A 6 2.39 -12.49 -27.45
CA VAL A 6 1.53 -13.29 -26.59
C VAL A 6 0.05 -12.93 -26.81
N ILE A 7 -0.28 -11.64 -26.79
CA ILE A 7 -1.67 -11.18 -27.02
C ILE A 7 -2.16 -11.63 -28.40
N LYS A 8 -1.34 -11.45 -29.44
CA LYS A 8 -1.67 -11.91 -30.80
C LYS A 8 -1.90 -13.43 -30.85
N PHE A 9 -1.09 -14.21 -30.13
CA PHE A 9 -1.22 -15.66 -30.09
C PHE A 9 -2.45 -16.16 -29.32
N LEU A 10 -2.93 -15.39 -28.33
CA LEU A 10 -4.09 -15.71 -27.51
C LEU A 10 -5.42 -15.18 -28.07
N GLU A 11 -5.39 -14.20 -28.99
CA GLU A 11 -6.58 -13.62 -29.62
C GLU A 11 -7.62 -14.65 -30.14
N PRO A 12 -7.23 -15.78 -30.77
CA PRO A 12 -8.17 -16.82 -31.21
C PRO A 12 -8.92 -17.55 -30.08
N GLN A 13 -8.55 -17.29 -28.83
CA GLN A 13 -9.14 -17.85 -27.62
C GLN A 13 -10.13 -16.88 -26.93
N LEU A 14 -10.30 -15.66 -27.45
CA LEU A 14 -11.31 -14.71 -26.97
C LEU A 14 -12.73 -15.31 -27.07
N GLY A 15 -13.53 -15.14 -26.02
CA GLY A 15 -14.91 -15.63 -25.95
C GLY A 15 -15.06 -17.11 -25.55
N TYR A 16 -13.95 -17.82 -25.34
CA TYR A 16 -13.96 -19.18 -24.80
C TYR A 16 -13.76 -19.16 -23.28
N LEU A 17 -14.49 -20.00 -22.56
CA LEU A 17 -14.39 -20.20 -21.11
C LEU A 17 -13.33 -21.26 -20.77
N ALA A 18 -12.58 -21.02 -19.69
CA ALA A 18 -11.71 -22.01 -19.05
C ALA A 18 -12.42 -22.83 -17.97
N LYS A 19 -13.42 -22.24 -17.32
CA LYS A 19 -14.17 -22.81 -16.19
C LYS A 19 -15.63 -22.35 -16.21
N SER A 20 -16.49 -23.04 -15.45
CA SER A 20 -17.92 -22.72 -15.32
C SER A 20 -18.21 -21.45 -14.51
N ASN A 21 -17.26 -20.95 -13.72
CA ASN A 21 -17.38 -19.68 -13.00
C ASN A 21 -17.25 -18.43 -13.90
N GLY A 22 -17.09 -18.62 -15.22
CA GLY A 22 -16.99 -17.53 -16.20
C GLY A 22 -15.56 -17.08 -16.53
N GLU A 23 -14.54 -17.71 -15.93
CA GLU A 23 -13.14 -17.46 -16.26
C GLU A 23 -12.88 -17.63 -17.76
N GLN A 24 -12.26 -16.63 -18.39
CA GLN A 24 -11.94 -16.63 -19.82
C GLN A 24 -10.66 -17.43 -20.09
N LEU A 25 -10.67 -18.28 -21.11
CA LEU A 25 -9.55 -19.16 -21.45
C LEU A 25 -8.27 -18.39 -21.77
N TRP A 26 -8.39 -17.34 -22.57
CA TRP A 26 -7.24 -16.50 -22.91
C TRP A 26 -6.63 -15.83 -21.67
N MET A 27 -7.45 -15.42 -20.70
CA MET A 27 -7.02 -14.74 -19.47
C MET A 27 -6.32 -15.72 -18.53
N HIS A 28 -6.83 -16.95 -18.42
CA HIS A 28 -6.17 -18.05 -17.72
C HIS A 28 -4.78 -18.30 -18.30
N HIS A 29 -4.69 -18.60 -19.60
CA HIS A 29 -3.43 -18.84 -20.28
C HIS A 29 -2.44 -17.67 -20.19
N TYR A 30 -2.92 -16.42 -20.29
CA TYR A 30 -2.09 -15.24 -20.10
C TYR A 30 -1.51 -15.18 -18.68
N THR A 31 -2.34 -15.45 -17.67
CA THR A 31 -1.93 -15.45 -16.26
C THR A 31 -0.89 -16.54 -15.99
N VAL A 32 -1.12 -17.76 -16.47
CA VAL A 32 -0.16 -18.87 -16.38
C VAL A 32 1.18 -18.49 -17.02
N TRP A 33 1.16 -17.92 -18.24
CA TRP A 33 2.36 -17.45 -18.90
C TRP A 33 3.09 -16.33 -18.13
N ALA A 34 2.34 -15.36 -17.59
CA ALA A 34 2.92 -14.25 -16.85
C ALA A 34 3.58 -14.69 -15.53
N ILE A 35 2.99 -15.68 -14.85
CA ILE A 35 3.58 -16.33 -13.68
C ILE A 35 4.85 -17.09 -14.07
N PHE A 36 4.76 -17.91 -15.11
CA PHE A 36 5.92 -18.67 -15.61
C PHE A 36 7.08 -17.74 -15.97
N LYS A 37 6.80 -16.63 -16.64
CA LYS A 37 7.82 -15.67 -17.05
C LYS A 37 8.68 -15.23 -15.87
N LYS A 38 8.03 -14.89 -14.74
CA LYS A 38 8.69 -14.49 -13.50
C LYS A 38 9.43 -15.65 -12.84
N ILE A 39 8.80 -16.82 -12.74
CA ILE A 39 9.43 -18.02 -12.15
C ILE A 39 10.70 -18.43 -12.91
N SER A 40 10.66 -18.38 -14.25
CA SER A 40 11.76 -18.83 -15.11
C SER A 40 13.06 -18.07 -14.87
N GLU A 41 13.01 -16.82 -14.42
CA GLU A 41 14.17 -16.00 -14.09
C GLU A 41 14.97 -16.55 -12.89
N TYR A 42 14.34 -17.39 -12.07
CA TYR A 42 14.95 -17.98 -10.88
C TYR A 42 15.42 -19.43 -11.07
N ILE A 43 15.16 -20.03 -12.24
CA ILE A 43 15.52 -21.42 -12.55
C ILE A 43 16.76 -21.44 -13.46
N PRO A 44 17.98 -21.59 -12.90
CA PRO A 44 19.22 -21.47 -13.68
C PRO A 44 19.42 -22.59 -14.70
N SER A 45 18.72 -23.72 -14.55
CA SER A 45 18.84 -24.87 -15.44
C SER A 45 18.07 -24.72 -16.77
N PHE A 46 17.24 -23.69 -16.92
CA PHE A 46 16.49 -23.48 -18.17
C PHE A 46 17.33 -22.68 -19.17
N ASP A 47 17.60 -23.29 -20.31
CA ASP A 47 18.16 -22.57 -21.45
C ASP A 47 17.07 -21.77 -22.20
N LYS A 48 17.49 -20.99 -23.21
CA LYS A 48 16.57 -20.14 -23.98
C LYS A 48 15.47 -20.93 -24.70
N GLU A 49 15.80 -22.15 -25.15
CA GLU A 49 14.86 -22.97 -25.91
C GLU A 49 13.85 -23.62 -24.96
N ASP A 50 14.30 -24.06 -23.79
CA ASP A 50 13.45 -24.55 -22.71
C ASP A 50 12.46 -23.49 -22.24
N VAL A 51 12.91 -22.25 -22.04
CA VAL A 51 12.03 -21.13 -21.71
C VAL A 51 11.00 -20.92 -22.82
N ARG A 52 11.41 -20.94 -24.08
CA ARG A 52 10.49 -20.74 -25.22
C ARG A 52 9.45 -21.85 -25.32
N ILE A 53 9.85 -23.11 -25.17
CA ILE A 53 8.94 -24.27 -25.17
C ILE A 53 7.91 -24.14 -24.04
N LEU A 54 8.35 -23.77 -22.83
CA LEU A 54 7.46 -23.58 -21.69
C LEU A 54 6.55 -22.36 -21.84
N GLU A 55 7.04 -21.25 -22.38
CA GLU A 55 6.21 -20.08 -22.71
C GLU A 55 5.05 -20.50 -23.61
N ILE A 56 5.31 -21.27 -24.67
CA ILE A 56 4.27 -21.74 -25.59
C ILE A 56 3.34 -22.73 -24.89
N SER A 57 3.89 -23.66 -24.11
CA SER A 57 3.12 -24.66 -23.36
C SER A 57 2.13 -23.97 -22.40
N CYS A 58 2.55 -22.93 -21.68
CA CYS A 58 1.67 -22.15 -20.80
C CYS A 58 0.46 -21.57 -21.54
N LEU A 59 0.66 -21.15 -22.80
CA LEU A 59 -0.34 -20.45 -23.61
C LEU A 59 -1.38 -21.37 -24.27
N ILE A 60 -1.12 -22.69 -24.30
CA ILE A 60 -1.98 -23.66 -25.01
C ILE A 60 -2.24 -24.97 -24.26
N HIS A 61 -1.77 -25.13 -23.02
CA HIS A 61 -1.89 -26.39 -22.26
C HIS A 61 -3.33 -26.91 -22.17
N ASP A 62 -4.31 -26.00 -22.23
CA ASP A 62 -5.74 -26.26 -22.14
C ASP A 62 -6.50 -25.91 -23.43
N ILE A 63 -5.82 -25.85 -24.58
CA ILE A 63 -6.41 -25.34 -25.82
C ILE A 63 -7.65 -26.13 -26.30
N SER A 64 -7.76 -27.41 -25.95
CA SER A 64 -8.93 -28.23 -26.32
C SER A 64 -10.21 -27.80 -25.61
N LYS A 65 -10.13 -26.99 -24.54
CA LYS A 65 -11.31 -26.36 -23.91
C LYS A 65 -12.11 -25.50 -24.90
N ARG A 66 -11.54 -25.12 -26.05
CA ARG A 66 -12.25 -24.41 -27.13
C ARG A 66 -13.31 -25.26 -27.84
N LYS A 67 -13.25 -26.59 -27.75
CA LYS A 67 -14.23 -27.46 -28.41
C LYS A 67 -15.63 -27.16 -27.89
N ARG A 68 -16.61 -27.21 -28.79
CA ARG A 68 -18.01 -26.92 -28.51
C ARG A 68 -18.55 -27.68 -27.29
N ALA A 69 -18.22 -28.96 -27.16
CA ALA A 69 -18.64 -29.80 -26.04
C ALA A 69 -18.23 -29.21 -24.66
N TYR A 70 -17.01 -28.67 -24.54
CA TYR A 70 -16.55 -28.03 -23.29
C TYR A 70 -17.21 -26.68 -23.06
N GLN A 71 -17.36 -25.88 -24.12
CA GLN A 71 -18.00 -24.56 -24.01
C GLN A 71 -19.48 -24.67 -23.61
N ASP A 72 -20.20 -25.64 -24.17
CA ASP A 72 -21.59 -25.91 -23.81
C ASP A 72 -21.66 -26.36 -22.33
N MET A 73 -20.74 -27.22 -21.88
CA MET A 73 -20.64 -27.64 -20.47
C MET A 73 -20.37 -26.47 -19.52
N PHE A 74 -19.38 -25.61 -19.81
CA PHE A 74 -19.05 -24.46 -18.97
C PHE A 74 -20.21 -23.46 -18.87
N ARG A 75 -20.93 -23.23 -19.98
CA ARG A 75 -22.09 -22.30 -20.03
C ARG A 75 -23.31 -22.82 -19.30
N CYS A 76 -23.53 -24.14 -19.28
CA CYS A 76 -24.68 -24.76 -18.63
C CYS A 76 -24.48 -25.02 -17.13
N GLY A 77 -23.37 -24.58 -16.53
CA GLY A 77 -23.07 -24.82 -15.11
C GLY A 77 -22.89 -26.32 -14.78
N GLY A 78 -22.57 -27.13 -15.79
CA GLY A 78 -22.57 -28.59 -15.69
C GLY A 78 -21.52 -29.13 -14.71
N GLY A 79 -22.00 -29.88 -13.73
CA GLY A 79 -21.20 -30.62 -12.76
C GLY A 79 -20.36 -31.76 -13.36
N GLU A 80 -19.39 -32.19 -12.57
CA GLU A 80 -18.45 -33.31 -12.76
C GLU A 80 -18.83 -34.34 -13.84
N SER A 81 -18.29 -34.28 -15.06
CA SER A 81 -18.30 -35.47 -15.96
C SER A 81 -17.42 -35.43 -17.23
N ILE A 82 -16.42 -34.55 -17.36
CA ILE A 82 -15.35 -34.76 -18.35
C ILE A 82 -13.99 -34.62 -17.68
N ARG A 83 -13.68 -35.54 -16.76
CA ARG A 83 -12.36 -35.60 -16.11
C ARG A 83 -11.25 -36.06 -17.07
N GLU A 84 -11.61 -36.76 -18.16
CA GLU A 84 -10.66 -37.27 -19.14
C GLU A 84 -11.00 -36.74 -20.54
N GLY A 85 -10.24 -35.77 -21.04
CA GLY A 85 -10.32 -35.38 -22.46
C GLY A 85 -10.07 -33.92 -22.81
N HIS A 86 -9.84 -33.02 -21.85
CA HIS A 86 -9.53 -31.61 -22.14
C HIS A 86 -8.06 -31.39 -22.51
N LYS A 87 -7.24 -32.45 -22.41
CA LYS A 87 -5.83 -32.41 -22.80
C LYS A 87 -5.72 -32.35 -24.32
N PRO A 88 -4.86 -31.49 -24.86
CA PRO A 88 -4.70 -31.35 -26.30
C PRO A 88 -3.92 -32.49 -26.92
N THR A 89 -4.36 -32.89 -28.11
CA THR A 89 -3.61 -33.81 -28.95
C THR A 89 -2.46 -33.08 -29.65
N LEU A 90 -1.45 -33.82 -30.10
CA LEU A 90 -0.35 -33.25 -30.88
C LEU A 90 -0.85 -32.54 -32.14
N ASP A 91 -1.83 -33.12 -32.84
CA ASP A 91 -2.42 -32.53 -34.05
C ASP A 91 -3.15 -31.22 -33.74
N GLU A 92 -3.85 -31.12 -32.61
CA GLU A 92 -4.52 -29.88 -32.18
C GLU A 92 -3.50 -28.77 -31.89
N ILE A 93 -2.40 -29.10 -31.20
CA ILE A 93 -1.30 -28.17 -30.94
C ILE A 93 -0.67 -27.71 -32.25
N LYS A 94 -0.39 -28.66 -33.16
CA LYS A 94 0.21 -28.40 -34.47
C LYS A 94 -0.67 -27.48 -35.31
N GLU A 95 -1.96 -27.79 -35.43
CA GLU A 95 -2.91 -26.97 -36.18
C GLU A 95 -3.00 -25.56 -35.58
N TYR A 96 -3.10 -25.44 -34.26
CA TYR A 96 -3.18 -24.14 -33.58
C TYR A 96 -1.93 -23.29 -33.83
N ILE A 97 -0.74 -23.86 -33.66
CA ILE A 97 0.53 -23.17 -33.87
C ILE A 97 0.71 -22.79 -35.35
N GLN A 98 0.40 -23.68 -36.30
CA GLN A 98 0.48 -23.37 -37.73
C GLN A 98 -0.43 -22.20 -38.12
N LYS A 99 -1.66 -22.19 -37.58
CA LYS A 99 -2.66 -21.17 -37.94
C LYS A 99 -2.44 -19.82 -37.25
N HIS A 100 -1.94 -19.83 -36.03
CA HIS A 100 -1.95 -18.64 -35.16
C HIS A 100 -0.58 -18.25 -34.61
N GLY A 101 0.41 -19.13 -34.70
CA GLY A 101 1.74 -18.98 -34.13
C GLY A 101 2.87 -19.24 -35.11
N ASP A 102 2.66 -19.15 -36.42
CA ASP A 102 3.71 -19.40 -37.43
C ASP A 102 4.96 -18.53 -37.22
N PHE A 103 4.75 -17.28 -36.74
CA PHE A 103 5.81 -16.36 -36.34
C PHE A 103 6.66 -16.83 -35.15
N LEU A 104 6.24 -17.90 -34.45
CA LEU A 104 6.99 -18.53 -33.38
C LEU A 104 8.00 -19.54 -33.91
N HIS A 105 7.97 -19.93 -35.19
CA HIS A 105 8.94 -20.83 -35.84
C HIS A 105 9.24 -22.13 -35.07
N VAL A 106 8.18 -22.81 -34.59
CA VAL A 106 8.29 -24.03 -33.78
C VAL A 106 8.63 -25.24 -34.67
N THR A 107 9.67 -26.00 -34.31
CA THR A 107 10.06 -27.24 -35.02
C THR A 107 9.17 -28.42 -34.62
N ASP A 108 9.15 -29.49 -35.42
CA ASP A 108 8.39 -30.71 -35.08
C ASP A 108 8.86 -31.36 -33.76
N ASP A 109 10.17 -31.35 -33.47
CA ASP A 109 10.71 -31.82 -32.18
C ASP A 109 10.19 -30.98 -31.00
N ASN A 110 10.10 -29.66 -31.17
CA ASN A 110 9.53 -28.79 -30.15
C ASN A 110 8.02 -28.98 -29.98
N LEU A 111 7.27 -29.26 -31.06
CA LEU A 111 5.85 -29.58 -30.96
C LEU A 111 5.62 -30.81 -30.06
N ILE A 112 6.45 -31.83 -30.19
CA ILE A 112 6.38 -33.03 -29.33
C ILE A 112 6.68 -32.67 -27.87
N LYS A 113 7.69 -31.84 -27.61
CA LYS A 113 8.01 -31.39 -26.23
C LYS A 113 6.88 -30.57 -25.61
N ILE A 114 6.32 -29.63 -26.37
CA ILE A 114 5.18 -28.79 -25.95
C ILE A 114 3.97 -29.68 -25.64
N HIS A 115 3.65 -30.62 -26.53
CA HIS A 115 2.58 -31.60 -26.32
C HIS A 115 2.81 -32.43 -25.06
N ASN A 116 4.01 -32.98 -24.87
CA ASN A 116 4.31 -33.79 -23.69
C ASN A 116 4.11 -32.99 -22.40
N ILE A 117 4.58 -31.73 -22.34
CA ILE A 117 4.39 -30.85 -21.19
C ILE A 117 2.91 -30.53 -20.96
N ALA A 118 2.17 -30.19 -22.02
CA ALA A 118 0.73 -29.93 -21.97
C ALA A 118 -0.08 -31.17 -21.57
N LEU A 119 0.36 -32.38 -21.91
CA LEU A 119 -0.33 -33.61 -21.52
C LEU A 119 -0.14 -33.93 -20.03
N THR A 120 0.99 -33.56 -19.43
CA THR A 120 1.42 -34.05 -18.11
C THR A 120 1.24 -33.05 -16.97
N HIS A 121 0.84 -31.80 -17.24
CA HIS A 121 0.77 -30.74 -16.22
C HIS A 121 -0.32 -30.96 -15.14
N HIS A 122 -1.29 -31.85 -15.40
CA HIS A 122 -2.20 -32.42 -14.41
C HIS A 122 -1.85 -33.89 -14.13
N THR A 123 -2.22 -34.40 -12.93
CA THR A 123 -2.02 -35.79 -12.48
C THR A 123 -2.05 -36.78 -13.64
N THR A 124 -0.93 -37.47 -13.85
CA THR A 124 -0.72 -38.42 -14.94
C THR A 124 -1.42 -39.74 -14.64
N SER A 125 -2.55 -40.00 -15.30
CA SER A 125 -3.09 -41.38 -15.38
C SER A 125 -2.12 -42.31 -16.12
N ASP A 126 -2.21 -43.63 -15.88
CA ASP A 126 -1.33 -44.65 -16.49
C ASP A 126 -1.32 -44.62 -18.03
N LYS A 127 -2.40 -44.14 -18.65
CA LYS A 127 -2.50 -43.92 -20.09
C LYS A 127 -1.57 -42.79 -20.57
N ASN A 128 -1.52 -41.68 -19.81
CA ASN A 128 -0.64 -40.55 -20.13
C ASN A 128 0.84 -40.92 -19.97
N LEU A 129 1.18 -41.79 -19.01
CA LEU A 129 2.56 -42.25 -18.81
C LEU A 129 3.09 -43.08 -19.99
N LYS A 130 2.22 -43.81 -20.72
CA LYS A 130 2.58 -44.57 -21.92
C LYS A 130 2.79 -43.70 -23.16
N GLU A 131 2.26 -42.48 -23.17
CA GLU A 131 2.35 -41.53 -24.30
C GLU A 131 3.57 -40.60 -24.20
N ILE A 132 4.30 -40.60 -23.08
CA ILE A 132 5.50 -39.75 -22.87
C ILE A 132 6.76 -40.44 -23.38
N THR A 133 7.55 -39.72 -24.17
CA THR A 133 8.82 -40.19 -24.74
C THR A 133 10.09 -39.60 -24.09
N MET A 134 9.98 -38.69 -23.11
CA MET A 134 11.13 -37.93 -22.58
C MET A 134 11.29 -37.98 -21.04
N PRO A 135 12.49 -38.35 -20.50
CA PRO A 135 12.83 -38.31 -19.07
C PRO A 135 12.96 -36.90 -18.45
N SER A 136 13.26 -35.88 -19.26
CA SER A 136 13.48 -34.48 -18.83
C SER A 136 12.19 -33.67 -18.64
N SER A 137 11.02 -34.31 -18.77
CA SER A 137 9.70 -33.72 -18.60
C SER A 137 9.37 -33.35 -17.15
N GLY A 138 10.06 -33.92 -16.16
CA GLY A 138 9.72 -33.77 -14.73
C GLY A 138 9.64 -32.32 -14.25
N ILE A 139 10.75 -31.58 -14.27
CA ILE A 139 10.77 -30.20 -13.73
C ILE A 139 9.96 -29.22 -14.60
N LYS A 140 9.99 -29.37 -15.92
CA LYS A 140 9.25 -28.50 -16.86
C LYS A 140 7.74 -28.62 -16.68
N THR A 141 7.25 -29.85 -16.59
CA THR A 141 5.85 -30.15 -16.26
C THR A 141 5.48 -29.61 -14.88
N THR A 142 6.36 -29.81 -13.91
CA THR A 142 6.14 -29.37 -12.53
C THR A 142 6.00 -27.85 -12.46
N VAL A 143 6.85 -27.10 -13.17
CA VAL A 143 6.77 -25.63 -13.25
C VAL A 143 5.47 -25.19 -13.91
N LEU A 144 5.06 -25.80 -15.03
CA LEU A 144 3.76 -25.49 -15.64
C LEU A 144 2.60 -25.76 -14.66
N SER A 145 2.63 -26.89 -13.95
CA SER A 145 1.64 -27.26 -12.94
C SER A 145 1.58 -26.22 -11.80
N TRP A 146 2.72 -25.71 -11.33
CA TRP A 146 2.74 -24.61 -10.35
C TRP A 146 2.09 -23.35 -10.89
N CYS A 147 2.42 -22.97 -12.12
CA CYS A 147 1.87 -21.77 -12.75
C CYS A 147 0.36 -21.88 -12.94
N ASP A 148 -0.11 -23.04 -13.38
CA ASP A 148 -1.54 -23.34 -13.56
C ASP A 148 -2.31 -23.34 -12.23
N HIS A 149 -1.77 -23.97 -11.19
CA HIS A 149 -2.38 -23.94 -9.85
C HIS A 149 -2.43 -22.51 -9.28
N LEU A 150 -1.33 -21.74 -9.40
CA LEU A 150 -1.29 -20.35 -8.94
C LEU A 150 -2.26 -19.44 -9.71
N ALA A 151 -2.37 -19.61 -11.04
CA ALA A 151 -3.32 -18.86 -11.86
C ALA A 151 -4.77 -19.21 -11.55
N SER A 152 -5.03 -20.46 -11.15
CA SER A 152 -6.37 -20.96 -10.82
C SER A 152 -6.85 -20.61 -9.41
N MET A 153 -6.01 -19.98 -8.58
CA MET A 153 -6.41 -19.53 -7.25
C MET A 153 -7.39 -18.36 -7.32
N GLU A 154 -8.49 -18.45 -6.56
CA GLU A 154 -9.36 -17.29 -6.32
C GLU A 154 -8.88 -16.45 -5.13
N ARG A 155 -8.16 -17.10 -4.20
CA ARG A 155 -7.55 -16.51 -3.01
C ARG A 155 -6.25 -17.24 -2.69
N ILE A 156 -5.45 -16.65 -1.82
CA ILE A 156 -4.21 -17.25 -1.34
C ILE A 156 -4.49 -18.62 -0.72
N ASP A 157 -3.84 -19.66 -1.24
CA ASP A 157 -3.85 -21.01 -0.66
C ASP A 157 -2.47 -21.37 -0.13
N TYR A 158 -2.36 -21.39 1.20
CA TYR A 158 -1.14 -21.78 1.91
C TYR A 158 -0.60 -23.13 1.46
N ASN A 159 -1.48 -24.13 1.24
CA ASN A 159 -1.04 -25.49 0.91
C ASN A 159 -0.32 -25.54 -0.44
N THR A 160 -0.85 -24.84 -1.44
CA THR A 160 -0.21 -24.76 -2.75
C THR A 160 1.11 -24.00 -2.69
N ILE A 161 1.18 -22.88 -1.95
CA ILE A 161 2.44 -22.14 -1.76
C ILE A 161 3.50 -23.03 -1.09
N GLN A 162 3.15 -23.76 -0.04
CA GLN A 162 4.07 -24.69 0.63
C GLN A 162 4.53 -25.83 -0.28
N LYS A 163 3.65 -26.36 -1.14
CA LYS A 163 4.03 -27.40 -2.12
C LYS A 163 5.11 -26.90 -3.08
N ILE A 164 5.01 -25.66 -3.53
CA ILE A 164 5.98 -25.05 -4.46
C ILE A 164 7.31 -24.78 -3.75
N ARG A 165 7.29 -24.29 -2.51
CA ARG A 165 8.51 -23.99 -1.72
C ARG A 165 9.45 -25.17 -1.50
N ARG A 166 8.94 -26.40 -1.52
CA ARG A 166 9.75 -27.62 -1.28
C ARG A 166 10.90 -27.84 -2.26
N TYR A 167 10.89 -27.14 -3.39
CA TYR A 167 11.86 -27.35 -4.47
C TYR A 167 13.13 -26.49 -4.35
N ASP A 168 13.19 -25.57 -3.37
CA ASP A 168 14.38 -24.75 -3.05
C ASP A 168 15.03 -24.07 -4.27
N LEU A 169 14.20 -23.58 -5.21
CA LEU A 169 14.64 -22.86 -6.40
C LEU A 169 14.61 -21.34 -6.20
N PHE A 170 13.68 -20.88 -5.37
CA PHE A 170 13.37 -19.50 -5.08
C PHE A 170 12.58 -19.42 -3.76
N ASP A 171 12.56 -18.23 -3.18
CA ASP A 171 11.71 -17.92 -2.03
C ASP A 171 10.34 -17.48 -2.52
N LEU A 172 9.29 -17.92 -1.82
CA LEU A 172 7.94 -17.36 -1.97
C LEU A 172 7.54 -16.70 -0.67
N THR A 173 6.76 -15.63 -0.75
CA THR A 173 6.02 -15.10 0.40
C THR A 173 4.66 -14.57 -0.04
N TYR A 174 3.78 -14.27 0.90
CA TYR A 174 2.50 -13.67 0.62
C TYR A 174 2.01 -12.80 1.78
N PHE A 175 1.05 -11.94 1.49
CA PHE A 175 0.19 -11.33 2.49
C PHE A 175 -1.26 -11.42 2.04
N GLU A 176 -2.17 -11.43 3.00
CA GLU A 176 -3.62 -11.40 2.80
C GLU A 176 -4.23 -10.28 3.65
N VAL A 177 -5.29 -9.68 3.13
CA VAL A 177 -6.15 -8.75 3.84
C VAL A 177 -7.42 -9.52 4.19
N SER A 178 -7.71 -9.68 5.48
CA SER A 178 -8.83 -10.48 6.02
C SER A 178 -10.19 -9.79 5.87
N ARG A 179 -10.42 -9.14 4.73
CA ARG A 179 -11.66 -8.43 4.39
C ARG A 179 -12.10 -8.72 2.97
N PHE A 180 -13.40 -8.58 2.73
CA PHE A 180 -13.97 -8.68 1.39
C PHE A 180 -13.39 -7.61 0.45
N PRO A 181 -13.36 -7.87 -0.88
CA PRO A 181 -12.93 -6.88 -1.86
C PRO A 181 -13.71 -5.57 -1.75
N SER A 182 -13.00 -4.48 -1.47
CA SER A 182 -13.57 -3.14 -1.30
C SER A 182 -12.52 -2.09 -1.66
N PRO A 183 -12.90 -0.81 -1.90
CA PRO A 183 -11.93 0.25 -2.14
C PRO A 183 -10.87 0.35 -1.04
N THR A 184 -11.26 0.14 0.23
CA THR A 184 -10.31 0.10 1.36
C THR A 184 -9.36 -1.09 1.24
N THR A 185 -9.87 -2.29 0.97
CA THR A 185 -9.03 -3.49 0.78
C THR A 185 -8.03 -3.29 -0.37
N MET A 186 -8.48 -2.72 -1.49
CA MET A 186 -7.61 -2.44 -2.65
C MET A 186 -6.47 -1.49 -2.30
N LEU A 187 -6.74 -0.43 -1.53
CA LEU A 187 -5.69 0.49 -1.05
C LEU A 187 -4.69 -0.21 -0.12
N LEU A 188 -5.17 -1.06 0.79
CA LEU A 188 -4.29 -1.86 1.66
C LEU A 188 -3.41 -2.81 0.85
N VAL A 189 -3.98 -3.47 -0.16
CA VAL A 189 -3.25 -4.37 -1.08
C VAL A 189 -2.20 -3.59 -1.87
N GLU A 190 -2.53 -2.44 -2.43
CA GLU A 190 -1.60 -1.61 -3.21
C GLU A 190 -0.39 -1.14 -2.37
N SER A 191 -0.65 -0.56 -1.19
CA SER A 191 0.42 -0.12 -0.28
C SER A 191 1.27 -1.29 0.23
N SER A 192 0.65 -2.45 0.50
CA SER A 192 1.39 -3.65 0.91
C SER A 192 2.28 -4.16 -0.23
N ILE A 193 1.77 -4.25 -1.47
CA ILE A 193 2.56 -4.63 -2.65
C ILE A 193 3.76 -3.70 -2.83
N LYS A 194 3.54 -2.38 -2.74
CA LYS A 194 4.62 -1.38 -2.84
C LYS A 194 5.70 -1.60 -1.77
N THR A 195 5.30 -1.98 -0.56
CA THR A 195 6.24 -2.32 0.54
C THR A 195 7.11 -3.51 0.15
N TYR A 196 6.51 -4.62 -0.32
CA TYR A 196 7.24 -5.81 -0.76
C TYR A 196 8.19 -5.49 -1.93
N VAL A 197 7.71 -4.75 -2.94
CA VAL A 197 8.51 -4.34 -4.11
C VAL A 197 9.71 -3.49 -3.71
N THR A 198 9.53 -2.53 -2.80
CA THR A 198 10.63 -1.67 -2.31
C THR A 198 11.69 -2.47 -1.55
N ASN A 199 11.31 -3.60 -0.95
CA ASN A 199 12.22 -4.55 -0.31
C ASN A 199 12.77 -5.61 -1.29
N GLY A 200 12.53 -5.43 -2.59
CA GLY A 200 13.08 -6.23 -3.67
C GLY A 200 12.40 -7.59 -3.86
N TRP A 201 11.15 -7.75 -3.42
CA TRP A 201 10.29 -8.86 -3.82
C TRP A 201 9.61 -8.56 -5.15
N THR A 202 9.39 -9.59 -5.98
CA THR A 202 8.66 -9.45 -7.24
C THR A 202 7.23 -9.98 -7.07
N PRO A 203 6.18 -9.21 -7.37
CA PRO A 203 4.81 -9.71 -7.32
C PRO A 203 4.64 -10.84 -8.32
N LEU A 204 4.22 -12.01 -7.87
CA LEU A 204 4.00 -13.19 -8.70
C LEU A 204 2.55 -13.21 -9.20
N VAL A 205 1.60 -13.21 -8.26
CA VAL A 205 0.14 -13.18 -8.48
C VAL A 205 -0.49 -12.15 -7.54
N VAL A 206 -1.46 -11.38 -8.03
CA VAL A 206 -2.22 -10.40 -7.24
C VAL A 206 -3.67 -10.82 -7.25
N PHE A 207 -4.27 -10.87 -6.06
CA PHE A 207 -5.67 -11.17 -5.80
C PHE A 207 -6.38 -9.92 -5.28
N ASP A 208 -7.71 -9.94 -5.24
CA ASP A 208 -8.49 -8.81 -4.74
C ASP A 208 -8.23 -8.47 -3.27
N ASN A 209 -7.72 -9.44 -2.50
CA ASN A 209 -7.43 -9.29 -1.07
C ASN A 209 -5.98 -9.63 -0.70
N GLY A 210 -5.05 -9.76 -1.64
CA GLY A 210 -3.68 -10.13 -1.27
C GLY A 210 -2.76 -10.31 -2.47
N ALA A 211 -1.54 -10.73 -2.21
CA ALA A 211 -0.59 -11.04 -3.27
C ALA A 211 0.42 -12.11 -2.83
N VAL A 212 0.87 -12.90 -3.80
CA VAL A 212 2.01 -13.81 -3.67
C VAL A 212 3.21 -13.19 -4.36
N PHE A 213 4.38 -13.33 -3.76
CA PHE A 213 5.64 -12.77 -4.21
C PHE A 213 6.69 -13.85 -4.38
N ILE A 214 7.66 -13.59 -5.26
CA ILE A 214 8.83 -14.41 -5.50
C ILE A 214 10.11 -13.60 -5.27
N GLY A 215 11.14 -14.26 -4.76
CA GLY A 215 12.46 -13.68 -4.54
C GLY A 215 13.55 -14.76 -4.44
N LYS A 216 14.77 -14.35 -4.12
CA LYS A 216 15.89 -15.27 -3.86
C LYS A 216 16.78 -14.74 -2.75
N ASN A 217 17.04 -15.57 -1.76
CA ASN A 217 17.74 -15.24 -0.52
C ASN A 217 17.12 -14.00 0.16
N LYS A 218 15.79 -13.93 0.18
CA LYS A 218 15.04 -12.79 0.75
C LYS A 218 14.54 -13.13 2.15
N LYS A 219 14.70 -12.18 3.07
CA LYS A 219 14.08 -12.27 4.40
C LYS A 219 12.60 -11.92 4.33
N LEU A 220 11.80 -12.60 5.12
CA LEU A 220 10.41 -12.21 5.35
C LEU A 220 10.36 -10.81 5.96
N LEU A 221 9.36 -10.04 5.56
CA LEU A 221 9.15 -8.70 6.09
C LEU A 221 8.47 -8.78 7.45
N ALA A 222 8.93 -7.96 8.39
CA ALA A 222 8.21 -7.77 9.63
C ALA A 222 6.86 -7.11 9.34
N LYS A 223 5.79 -7.64 9.93
CA LYS A 223 4.43 -7.11 9.81
C LYS A 223 4.34 -5.62 10.15
N GLU A 224 5.05 -5.20 11.19
CA GLU A 224 5.15 -3.81 11.61
C GLU A 224 5.65 -2.89 10.48
N SER A 225 6.63 -3.35 9.67
CA SER A 225 7.13 -2.58 8.53
C SER A 225 6.05 -2.36 7.47
N ILE A 226 5.16 -3.34 7.27
CA ILE A 226 4.06 -3.25 6.31
C ILE A 226 3.00 -2.30 6.85
N ASN A 227 2.58 -2.47 8.10
CA ASN A 227 1.62 -1.60 8.76
C ASN A 227 2.08 -0.13 8.78
N ASN A 228 3.35 0.13 9.10
CA ASN A 228 3.91 1.47 9.12
C ASN A 228 3.89 2.13 7.74
N MET A 229 4.19 1.39 6.67
CA MET A 229 4.14 1.94 5.32
C MET A 229 2.71 2.20 4.85
N VAL A 230 1.77 1.30 5.18
CA VAL A 230 0.34 1.50 4.92
C VAL A 230 -0.20 2.74 5.66
N LEU A 231 0.13 2.91 6.94
CA LEU A 231 -0.24 4.10 7.72
C LEU A 231 0.34 5.37 7.14
N ALA A 232 1.62 5.34 6.74
CA ALA A 232 2.26 6.49 6.12
C ALA A 232 1.58 6.91 4.81
N ASP A 233 1.27 5.94 3.93
CA ASP A 233 0.56 6.20 2.68
C ASP A 233 -0.88 6.70 2.93
N PHE A 234 -1.57 6.16 3.95
CA PHE A 234 -2.89 6.63 4.38
C PHE A 234 -2.83 8.08 4.86
N PHE A 235 -1.96 8.40 5.81
CA PHE A 235 -1.85 9.75 6.37
C PHE A 235 -1.47 10.75 5.30
N LYS A 236 -0.50 10.40 4.44
CA LYS A 236 -0.17 11.21 3.28
C LYS A 236 -1.40 11.50 2.43
N SER A 237 -2.08 10.46 1.93
CA SER A 237 -3.22 10.63 1.02
C SER A 237 -4.43 11.34 1.66
N ALA A 238 -4.65 11.15 2.95
CA ALA A 238 -5.78 11.71 3.67
C ALA A 238 -5.52 13.17 4.10
N LEU A 239 -4.35 13.44 4.66
CA LEU A 239 -4.03 14.74 5.27
C LEU A 239 -3.53 15.76 4.23
N GLU A 240 -3.02 15.32 3.08
CA GLU A 240 -2.68 16.18 1.93
C GLU A 240 -3.89 16.92 1.33
N LYS A 241 -5.11 16.55 1.71
CA LYS A 241 -6.33 17.24 1.27
C LYS A 241 -6.65 18.49 2.10
N TYR A 242 -6.05 18.61 3.29
CA TYR A 242 -6.31 19.72 4.21
C TYR A 242 -5.27 20.83 4.02
N PRO A 243 -5.66 22.09 3.83
CA PRO A 243 -4.72 23.17 3.59
C PRO A 243 -4.01 23.60 4.89
N VAL A 244 -2.74 23.98 4.81
CA VAL A 244 -1.98 24.56 5.94
C VAL A 244 -2.38 25.99 6.27
N TYR A 245 -3.13 26.62 5.37
CA TYR A 245 -3.67 27.97 5.52
C TYR A 245 -5.09 28.02 4.98
N HIS A 246 -6.05 28.28 5.86
CA HIS A 246 -7.44 28.50 5.49
C HIS A 246 -7.85 29.93 5.88
N PRO A 247 -8.59 30.69 5.05
CA PRO A 247 -9.17 31.97 5.48
C PRO A 247 -10.31 31.82 6.52
N THR A 248 -10.76 30.59 6.81
CA THR A 248 -11.81 30.28 7.80
C THR A 248 -11.22 30.20 9.22
N LYS A 249 -12.06 29.92 10.23
CA LYS A 249 -11.69 30.00 11.65
C LYS A 249 -10.69 28.93 12.13
N ASN A 250 -10.60 27.78 11.50
CA ASN A 250 -9.70 26.70 11.94
C ASN A 250 -8.87 26.22 10.74
N ILE A 251 -7.57 25.99 10.96
CA ILE A 251 -6.66 25.29 10.05
C ILE A 251 -6.86 23.79 10.19
N LEU A 252 -6.99 23.30 11.43
CA LEU A 252 -7.23 21.89 11.72
C LEU A 252 -8.73 21.56 11.68
N GLY A 253 -9.07 20.50 10.95
CA GLY A 253 -10.44 20.00 10.86
C GLY A 253 -10.49 18.59 10.27
N GLY A 254 -11.54 17.85 10.58
CA GLY A 254 -11.66 16.46 10.12
C GLY A 254 -10.49 15.60 10.62
N LEU A 255 -9.77 14.94 9.71
CA LEU A 255 -8.63 14.09 10.10
C LEU A 255 -7.42 14.87 10.61
N SER A 256 -7.18 16.11 10.18
CA SER A 256 -6.05 16.90 10.71
C SER A 256 -6.28 17.40 12.13
N GLU A 257 -7.52 17.43 12.60
CA GLU A 257 -7.88 17.67 14.01
C GLU A 257 -7.69 16.41 14.87
N ILE A 258 -7.93 15.23 14.31
CA ILE A 258 -7.73 13.95 15.02
C ILE A 258 -6.24 13.58 15.08
N PHE A 259 -5.49 13.86 14.01
CA PHE A 259 -4.06 13.54 13.85
C PHE A 259 -3.22 14.80 13.55
N PRO A 260 -3.18 15.78 14.48
CA PRO A 260 -2.48 17.04 14.23
C PRO A 260 -0.96 16.90 14.11
N TYR A 261 -0.36 15.94 14.82
CA TYR A 261 1.07 15.70 14.73
C TYR A 261 1.42 15.06 13.39
N GLN A 262 0.64 14.07 12.94
CA GLN A 262 0.82 13.50 11.60
C GLN A 262 0.64 14.57 10.51
N PHE A 263 -0.34 15.46 10.65
CA PHE A 263 -0.59 16.53 9.69
C PHE A 263 0.58 17.51 9.57
N ILE A 264 1.11 18.01 10.68
CA ILE A 264 2.18 19.02 10.69
C ILE A 264 3.52 18.41 10.22
N THR A 265 3.75 17.12 10.46
CA THR A 265 5.01 16.45 10.16
C THR A 265 5.11 15.85 8.75
N LEU A 266 4.01 15.83 7.98
CA LEU A 266 4.07 15.50 6.55
C LEU A 266 5.03 16.43 5.81
N GLU A 267 5.90 15.88 4.96
CA GLU A 267 7.04 16.62 4.40
C GLU A 267 6.62 17.87 3.60
N ASN A 268 5.58 17.76 2.76
CA ASN A 268 5.04 18.93 2.06
C ASN A 268 4.44 19.97 3.00
N ARG A 269 3.74 19.53 4.06
CA ARG A 269 3.14 20.41 5.07
C ARG A 269 4.19 21.15 5.89
N LYS A 270 5.22 20.43 6.31
CA LYS A 270 6.38 20.98 6.98
C LYS A 270 7.02 22.10 6.17
N VAL A 271 7.25 21.90 4.87
CA VAL A 271 7.80 22.93 3.97
C VAL A 271 6.88 24.15 3.95
N GLU A 272 5.59 23.97 3.66
CA GLU A 272 4.63 25.08 3.57
C GLU A 272 4.48 25.87 4.88
N ILE A 273 4.51 25.18 6.03
CA ILE A 273 4.43 25.79 7.36
C ILE A 273 5.70 26.59 7.64
N ILE A 274 6.89 26.01 7.42
CA ILE A 274 8.16 26.71 7.64
C ILE A 274 8.26 27.95 6.76
N ASP A 275 7.86 27.86 5.48
CA ASP A 275 7.84 28.99 4.56
C ASP A 275 6.91 30.11 5.05
N SER A 276 5.73 29.73 5.56
CA SER A 276 4.78 30.67 6.14
C SER A 276 5.29 31.32 7.43
N LEU A 277 6.06 30.57 8.25
CA LEU A 277 6.72 31.08 9.45
C LEU A 277 7.94 31.97 9.13
N ASN A 278 8.55 31.80 7.96
CA ASN A 278 9.66 32.63 7.49
C ASN A 278 9.16 33.95 6.84
N ASN A 279 7.92 33.98 6.38
CA ASN A 279 7.31 35.18 5.81
C ASN A 279 6.91 36.17 6.91
N GLY A 280 7.49 37.37 6.91
CA GLY A 280 7.28 38.39 7.94
C GLY A 280 5.82 38.80 8.17
N ASP A 281 4.97 38.71 7.14
CA ASP A 281 3.56 39.12 7.20
C ASP A 281 2.64 37.96 7.63
N ARG A 282 3.08 36.71 7.39
CA ARG A 282 2.31 35.50 7.70
C ARG A 282 2.75 34.83 9.00
N LYS A 283 3.99 35.04 9.45
CA LYS A 283 4.60 34.37 10.62
C LYS A 283 3.70 34.34 11.84
N GLY A 284 3.20 35.51 12.25
CA GLY A 284 2.35 35.62 13.44
C GLY A 284 1.01 34.95 13.26
N ASN A 285 0.36 35.16 12.12
CA ASN A 285 -0.90 34.51 11.80
C ASN A 285 -0.76 32.99 11.75
N GLN A 286 0.26 32.47 11.07
CA GLN A 286 0.49 31.03 10.95
C GLN A 286 0.74 30.39 12.31
N PHE A 287 1.70 30.93 13.08
CA PHE A 287 2.08 30.37 14.37
C PHE A 287 0.92 30.41 15.36
N LEU A 288 0.30 31.58 15.54
CA LEU A 288 -0.75 31.75 16.55
C LEU A 288 -2.02 30.97 16.21
N ARG A 289 -2.36 30.80 14.93
CA ARG A 289 -3.55 30.02 14.52
C ARG A 289 -3.34 28.53 14.70
N LEU A 290 -2.22 27.98 14.23
CA LEU A 290 -1.91 26.56 14.46
C LEU A 290 -1.82 26.26 15.94
N LEU A 291 -1.11 27.11 16.70
CA LEU A 291 -1.02 26.95 18.14
C LEU A 291 -2.40 26.98 18.80
N TYR A 292 -3.26 27.92 18.37
CA TYR A 292 -4.62 28.03 18.88
C TYR A 292 -5.43 26.75 18.64
N ASP A 293 -5.42 26.22 17.42
CA ASP A 293 -6.16 25.01 17.08
C ASP A 293 -5.66 23.81 17.89
N LEU A 294 -4.33 23.60 17.94
CA LEU A 294 -3.71 22.52 18.71
C LEU A 294 -4.12 22.52 20.19
N ILE A 295 -4.06 23.69 20.83
CA ILE A 295 -4.42 23.81 22.25
C ILE A 295 -5.92 23.69 22.47
N ASN A 296 -6.74 24.29 21.60
CA ASN A 296 -8.19 24.34 21.79
C ASN A 296 -8.89 23.02 21.41
N GLN A 297 -8.27 22.22 20.54
CA GLN A 297 -8.72 20.88 20.16
C GLN A 297 -7.99 19.77 20.92
N SER A 298 -7.08 20.13 21.85
CA SER A 298 -6.32 19.17 22.62
C SER A 298 -7.24 18.20 23.36
N GLN A 299 -7.00 16.91 23.14
CA GLN A 299 -7.60 15.84 23.94
C GLN A 299 -6.67 15.41 25.09
N SER A 300 -5.54 16.09 25.24
CA SER A 300 -4.53 15.77 26.25
C SER A 300 -5.08 16.04 27.66
N PRO A 301 -4.95 15.09 28.60
CA PRO A 301 -5.29 15.35 30.00
C PRO A 301 -4.41 16.44 30.62
N LYS A 302 -3.22 16.71 30.03
CA LYS A 302 -2.32 17.79 30.45
C LYS A 302 -2.85 19.19 30.11
N ILE A 303 -3.63 19.31 29.04
CA ILE A 303 -4.15 20.59 28.54
C ILE A 303 -5.66 20.65 28.79
N LYS A 304 -6.03 21.06 30.00
CA LYS A 304 -7.41 21.49 30.28
C LYS A 304 -7.56 22.94 29.88
N ILE A 305 -8.26 23.21 28.78
CA ILE A 305 -8.33 24.56 28.18
C ILE A 305 -8.72 25.67 29.18
N ASN A 306 -9.61 25.37 30.13
CA ASN A 306 -10.05 26.35 31.14
C ASN A 306 -8.94 26.67 32.15
N ASP A 307 -8.14 25.68 32.54
CA ASP A 307 -7.01 25.89 33.45
C ASP A 307 -5.84 26.54 32.71
N PHE A 308 -5.65 26.15 31.45
CA PHE A 308 -4.67 26.74 30.56
C PHE A 308 -4.90 28.25 30.35
N LYS A 309 -6.15 28.66 30.08
CA LYS A 309 -6.55 30.07 29.95
C LYS A 309 -6.37 30.88 31.25
N LYS A 310 -6.52 30.25 32.42
CA LYS A 310 -6.25 30.91 33.72
C LYS A 310 -4.76 31.15 33.93
N ARG A 311 -3.92 30.16 33.56
CA ARG A 311 -2.46 30.22 33.72
C ARG A 311 -1.81 31.17 32.71
N TYR A 312 -2.26 31.14 31.46
CA TYR A 312 -1.69 31.91 30.36
C TYR A 312 -2.71 32.95 29.86
N LYS A 313 -2.79 34.10 30.55
CA LYS A 313 -3.81 35.13 30.31
C LYS A 313 -3.86 35.67 28.87
N LEU A 314 -2.74 35.63 28.15
CA LEU A 314 -2.65 36.01 26.73
C LEU A 314 -3.54 35.15 25.81
N TRP A 315 -4.00 33.99 26.25
CA TRP A 315 -4.96 33.17 25.50
C TRP A 315 -6.35 33.78 25.40
N ASN A 316 -6.66 34.80 26.19
CA ASN A 316 -7.87 35.60 25.98
C ASN A 316 -7.69 36.65 24.86
N LEU A 317 -6.44 36.96 24.50
CA LEU A 317 -6.10 37.91 23.45
C LEU A 317 -5.95 37.22 22.08
N ILE A 318 -5.13 36.17 22.01
CA ILE A 318 -4.73 35.51 20.74
C ILE A 318 -5.90 35.11 19.83
N PRO A 319 -6.86 34.25 20.24
CA PRO A 319 -7.97 33.85 19.38
C PRO A 319 -8.83 35.01 18.89
N ASN A 320 -8.91 36.07 19.70
CA ASN A 320 -9.72 37.23 19.36
C ASN A 320 -8.99 38.17 18.40
N CYS A 321 -7.66 38.14 18.33
CA CYS A 321 -6.85 38.88 17.35
C CYS A 321 -6.85 38.21 15.97
N LEU A 322 -7.14 36.92 15.91
CA LEU A 322 -7.07 36.13 14.69
C LEU A 322 -8.34 36.24 13.82
N TYR A 323 -9.43 36.80 14.36
CA TYR A 323 -10.74 36.88 13.67
C TYR A 323 -11.48 38.20 13.95
N THR A 324 -12.09 38.76 12.90
CA THR A 324 -12.81 40.05 12.94
C THR A 324 -13.94 40.09 13.97
N SER A 325 -14.67 38.99 14.16
CA SER A 325 -15.74 38.87 15.15
C SER A 325 -15.24 38.92 16.59
N GLY A 326 -13.95 38.63 16.83
CA GLY A 326 -13.30 38.69 18.14
C GLY A 326 -12.69 40.04 18.48
N HIS A 327 -12.54 40.96 17.52
CA HIS A 327 -11.73 42.17 17.70
C HIS A 327 -12.13 43.04 18.90
N LYS A 328 -13.43 43.15 19.23
CA LYS A 328 -13.87 43.92 20.41
C LYS A 328 -13.33 43.32 21.72
N ARG A 329 -13.31 41.99 21.83
CA ARG A 329 -12.77 41.26 23.00
C ARG A 329 -11.24 41.31 23.01
N ALA A 330 -10.60 41.22 21.85
CA ALA A 330 -9.16 41.37 21.71
C ALA A 330 -8.68 42.73 22.19
N LYS A 331 -9.34 43.83 21.77
CA LYS A 331 -8.98 45.18 22.21
C LYS A 331 -9.06 45.35 23.72
N LYS A 332 -10.09 44.78 24.36
CA LYS A 332 -10.22 44.77 25.82
C LYS A 332 -9.04 44.05 26.48
N ALA A 333 -8.77 42.81 26.05
CA ALA A 333 -7.66 42.02 26.58
C ALA A 333 -6.28 42.64 26.30
N TRP A 334 -6.13 43.36 25.19
CA TRP A 334 -4.91 44.06 24.83
C TRP A 334 -4.60 45.17 25.83
N THR A 335 -5.60 46.02 26.11
CA THR A 335 -5.44 47.11 27.09
C THR A 335 -5.24 46.59 28.50
N GLU A 336 -5.94 45.52 28.89
CA GLU A 336 -5.76 44.89 30.21
C GLU A 336 -4.35 44.28 30.39
N TYR A 337 -3.74 43.73 29.34
CA TYR A 337 -2.45 43.02 29.46
C TYR A 337 -1.23 43.93 29.27
N PHE A 338 -1.28 44.85 28.30
CA PHE A 338 -0.15 45.71 27.97
C PHE A 338 -0.18 47.08 28.65
N ASP A 339 -1.28 47.44 29.32
CA ASP A 339 -1.52 48.78 29.89
C ASP A 339 -1.39 49.89 28.82
N GLU A 340 -1.85 49.60 27.61
CA GLU A 340 -1.76 50.47 26.44
C GLU A 340 -3.10 50.56 25.69
N LYS A 341 -3.33 51.66 24.97
CA LYS A 341 -4.49 51.79 24.08
C LYS A 341 -4.41 50.76 22.95
N ALA A 342 -5.43 49.92 22.83
CA ALA A 342 -5.49 48.93 21.76
C ALA A 342 -5.55 49.58 20.36
N PRO A 343 -5.01 48.94 19.31
CA PRO A 343 -4.99 49.49 17.97
C PRO A 343 -6.40 49.66 17.38
N GLU A 344 -6.56 50.59 16.44
CA GLU A 344 -7.84 50.88 15.79
C GLU A 344 -8.34 49.70 14.95
N SER A 345 -7.44 48.96 14.31
CA SER A 345 -7.73 47.70 13.63
C SER A 345 -6.68 46.65 13.98
N ILE A 346 -7.07 45.38 14.03
CA ILE A 346 -6.13 44.26 14.21
C ILE A 346 -5.91 43.66 12.83
N ASN A 347 -4.78 44.03 12.21
CA ASN A 347 -4.35 43.56 10.90
C ASN A 347 -3.00 42.82 11.03
N SER A 348 -2.46 42.30 9.93
CA SER A 348 -1.18 41.57 9.94
C SER A 348 -0.02 42.37 10.53
N GLU A 349 0.00 43.70 10.34
CA GLU A 349 1.07 44.55 10.88
C GLU A 349 0.97 44.70 12.40
N GLU A 350 -0.25 44.81 12.93
CA GLU A 350 -0.47 44.81 14.38
C GLU A 350 -0.19 43.45 15.01
N ILE A 351 -0.46 42.35 14.30
CA ILE A 351 -0.07 41.00 14.74
C ILE A 351 1.46 40.87 14.78
N LYS A 352 2.17 41.41 13.80
CA LYS A 352 3.64 41.45 13.77
C LYS A 352 4.21 42.26 14.93
N LYS A 353 3.62 43.43 15.24
CA LYS A 353 3.97 44.20 16.46
C LYS A 353 3.69 43.41 17.73
N LEU A 354 2.57 42.69 17.79
CA LEU A 354 2.22 41.83 18.92
C LEU A 354 3.29 40.75 19.18
N LEU A 355 3.83 40.13 18.13
CA LEU A 355 4.94 39.17 18.28
C LEU A 355 6.20 39.77 18.91
N GLY A 356 6.42 41.08 18.74
CA GLY A 356 7.52 41.82 19.36
C GLY A 356 7.31 42.10 20.85
N LYS A 357 6.09 41.90 21.36
CA LYS A 357 5.73 42.17 22.77
C LYS A 357 5.52 40.89 23.59
N ILE A 358 5.19 39.78 22.94
CA ILE A 358 4.90 38.51 23.61
C ILE A 358 6.17 37.65 23.71
N ARG A 359 6.48 37.17 24.92
CA ARG A 359 7.49 36.12 25.10
C ARG A 359 6.84 34.75 24.98
N ILE A 360 7.58 33.77 24.46
CA ILE A 360 7.02 32.43 24.23
C ILE A 360 6.55 31.75 25.53
N LYS A 361 7.25 31.97 26.65
CA LYS A 361 6.83 31.46 27.98
C LYS A 361 5.49 32.02 28.47
N ASP A 362 5.05 33.16 27.93
CA ASP A 362 3.76 33.75 28.28
C ASP A 362 2.60 33.05 27.55
N LEU A 363 2.91 32.19 26.57
CA LEU A 363 1.93 31.43 25.80
C LEU A 363 1.92 29.94 26.11
N LEU A 364 3.07 29.37 26.45
CA LEU A 364 3.26 27.93 26.59
C LEU A 364 4.14 27.60 27.81
N PRO A 365 3.92 26.42 28.44
CA PRO A 365 4.86 25.89 29.41
C PRO A 365 6.23 25.55 28.80
N GLU A 366 7.26 25.60 29.65
CA GLU A 366 8.65 25.39 29.22
C GLU A 366 8.87 24.00 28.59
N GLU A 367 8.07 22.99 28.96
CA GLU A 367 8.15 21.64 28.40
C GLU A 367 7.92 21.57 26.87
N TYR A 368 7.18 22.53 26.29
CA TYR A 368 7.01 22.62 24.84
C TYR A 368 8.09 23.47 24.15
N ILE A 369 8.80 24.29 24.92
CA ILE A 369 9.76 25.29 24.43
C ILE A 369 11.19 24.74 24.50
N SER A 370 11.58 24.15 25.64
CA SER A 370 12.93 23.67 25.87
C SER A 370 13.45 22.66 24.83
N PRO A 371 12.63 21.74 24.28
CA PRO A 371 13.14 20.77 23.31
C PRO A 371 13.62 21.41 21.99
N SER A 372 13.14 22.62 21.65
CA SER A 372 13.59 23.34 20.46
C SER A 372 14.85 24.21 20.70
N GLY A 373 15.48 24.10 21.88
CA GLY A 373 16.65 24.90 22.27
C GLY A 373 16.37 26.40 22.46
N VAL A 374 15.09 26.80 22.44
CA VAL A 374 14.68 28.19 22.66
C VAL A 374 14.59 28.47 24.15
N LYS A 375 15.06 29.64 24.58
CA LYS A 375 14.83 30.13 25.95
C LYS A 375 13.43 30.73 26.04
N GLY A 376 12.65 30.35 27.06
CA GLY A 376 11.29 30.84 27.28
C GLY A 376 11.13 32.38 27.27
N ASP A 377 12.17 33.12 27.66
CA ASP A 377 12.18 34.59 27.71
C ASP A 377 12.32 35.29 26.34
N LYS A 378 12.56 34.58 25.24
CA LYS A 378 12.64 35.18 23.91
C LYS A 378 11.27 35.70 23.45
N TYR A 379 11.27 36.86 22.81
CA TYR A 379 10.09 37.37 22.10
C TYR A 379 9.80 36.53 20.86
N LEU A 380 8.52 36.33 20.52
CA LEU A 380 8.13 35.54 19.35
C LEU A 380 8.73 36.05 18.04
N SER A 381 8.91 37.37 17.91
CA SER A 381 9.54 37.98 16.75
C SER A 381 11.00 37.51 16.54
N GLN A 382 11.71 37.18 17.63
CA GLN A 382 13.14 36.82 17.66
C GLN A 382 13.41 35.31 17.47
N ILE A 383 12.36 34.48 17.46
CA ILE A 383 12.50 33.04 17.28
C ILE A 383 12.46 32.75 15.78
N ASP A 384 13.42 31.96 15.26
CA ASP A 384 13.46 31.58 13.86
C ASP A 384 12.33 30.60 13.48
N SER A 385 12.07 30.45 12.18
CA SER A 385 10.96 29.65 11.67
C SER A 385 11.07 28.16 12.02
N LYS A 386 12.29 27.60 12.06
CA LYS A 386 12.52 26.19 12.41
C LYS A 386 12.21 25.95 13.88
N SER A 387 12.72 26.81 14.76
CA SER A 387 12.42 26.75 16.19
C SER A 387 10.92 26.90 16.48
N LEU A 388 10.21 27.81 15.80
CA LEU A 388 8.76 27.95 15.95
C LEU A 388 8.01 26.70 15.44
N TYR A 389 8.46 26.09 14.35
CA TYR A 389 7.90 24.85 13.82
C TYR A 389 8.11 23.67 14.80
N GLU A 390 9.29 23.54 15.40
CA GLU A 390 9.58 22.52 16.40
C GLU A 390 8.69 22.66 17.63
N ILE A 391 8.46 23.89 18.10
CA ILE A 391 7.49 24.16 19.19
C ILE A 391 6.10 23.68 18.80
N LEU A 392 5.63 23.99 17.58
CA LEU A 392 4.32 23.50 17.09
C LEU A 392 4.28 21.97 17.04
N CYS A 393 5.36 21.30 16.65
CA CYS A 393 5.45 19.84 16.64
C CYS A 393 5.38 19.25 18.06
N ASN A 394 6.04 19.87 19.03
CA ASN A 394 6.02 19.44 20.43
C ASN A 394 4.61 19.54 21.02
N VAL A 395 3.93 20.66 20.76
CA VAL A 395 2.53 20.84 21.18
C VAL A 395 1.65 19.83 20.47
N ALA A 396 1.79 19.65 19.15
CA ALA A 396 0.98 18.74 18.36
C ALA A 396 1.08 17.29 18.85
N LYS A 397 2.30 16.84 19.14
CA LYS A 397 2.57 15.49 19.67
C LYS A 397 1.85 15.22 20.99
N ASP A 398 1.79 16.21 21.88
CA ASP A 398 1.12 16.08 23.17
C ASP A 398 -0.41 16.22 23.06
N THR A 399 -0.90 16.91 22.03
CA THR A 399 -2.34 17.10 21.76
C THR A 399 -2.98 15.95 20.99
N GLU A 400 -2.20 15.22 20.17
CA GLU A 400 -2.66 14.06 19.42
C GLU A 400 -2.95 12.90 20.37
N ASP A 401 -4.20 12.43 20.38
CA ASP A 401 -4.57 11.28 21.19
C ASP A 401 -3.98 9.99 20.60
N SER A 402 -2.92 9.50 21.25
CA SER A 402 -2.27 8.25 20.90
C SER A 402 -3.22 7.04 20.86
N THR A 403 -4.40 7.09 21.51
CA THR A 403 -5.36 5.99 21.44
C THR A 403 -5.97 5.83 20.05
N ASN A 404 -6.14 6.92 19.29
CA ASN A 404 -6.65 6.84 17.92
C ASN A 404 -5.64 6.20 16.97
N LEU A 405 -4.36 6.57 17.10
CA LEU A 405 -3.28 5.94 16.33
C LEU A 405 -3.15 4.45 16.69
N LYS A 406 -3.12 4.12 17.98
CA LYS A 406 -3.07 2.73 18.45
C LYS A 406 -4.27 1.90 17.98
N ARG A 407 -5.47 2.49 17.90
CA ARG A 407 -6.65 1.82 17.33
C ARG A 407 -6.47 1.52 15.85
N LEU A 408 -5.93 2.46 15.07
CA LEU A 408 -5.62 2.22 13.66
C LEU A 408 -4.56 1.13 13.50
N GLU A 409 -3.48 1.19 14.28
CA GLU A 409 -2.43 0.17 14.30
C GLU A 409 -2.99 -1.21 14.64
N ALA A 410 -3.84 -1.31 15.67
CA ALA A 410 -4.48 -2.57 16.06
C ALA A 410 -5.41 -3.12 14.96
N VAL A 411 -6.19 -2.25 14.30
CA VAL A 411 -7.05 -2.66 13.18
C VAL A 411 -6.22 -3.17 12.01
N LEU A 412 -5.11 -2.50 11.67
CA LEU A 412 -4.22 -2.98 10.60
C LEU A 412 -3.54 -4.30 10.98
N ASP A 413 -3.13 -4.46 12.24
CA ASP A 413 -2.58 -5.70 12.73
C ASP A 413 -3.57 -6.86 12.64
N GLU A 414 -4.85 -6.64 12.95
CA GLU A 414 -5.88 -7.68 12.79
C GLU A 414 -6.19 -7.99 11.31
N VAL A 415 -6.14 -6.96 10.46
CA VAL A 415 -6.64 -7.05 9.08
C VAL A 415 -5.58 -7.53 8.09
N ILE A 416 -4.32 -7.14 8.25
CA ILE A 416 -3.23 -7.55 7.36
C ILE A 416 -2.57 -8.79 7.94
N LEU A 417 -2.72 -9.91 7.26
CA LEU A 417 -2.09 -11.19 7.58
C LEU A 417 -0.84 -11.34 6.72
N VAL A 418 0.30 -11.57 7.37
CA VAL A 418 1.59 -11.78 6.69
C VAL A 418 2.21 -13.07 7.18
N GLU A 419 3.10 -13.64 6.39
CA GLU A 419 3.96 -14.69 6.90
C GLU A 419 5.02 -14.12 7.83
N GLU A 420 5.13 -14.72 9.01
CA GLU A 420 6.07 -14.32 10.04
C GLU A 420 7.00 -15.50 10.35
N GLU A 421 8.31 -15.25 10.48
CA GLU A 421 9.22 -16.20 11.13
C GLU A 421 8.88 -16.25 12.61
N LYS A 422 7.86 -17.03 12.99
CA LYS A 422 7.54 -17.27 14.40
C LYS A 422 8.39 -18.41 14.92
N ASP A 423 9.39 -18.09 15.74
CA ASP A 423 9.99 -19.08 16.64
C ASP A 423 9.06 -19.30 17.83
N PHE A 424 8.21 -20.33 17.73
CA PHE A 424 7.33 -20.75 18.83
C PHE A 424 8.10 -21.12 20.12
N ARG A 425 9.41 -21.38 20.04
CA ARG A 425 10.27 -21.65 21.21
C ARG A 425 10.64 -20.37 21.97
N GLU A 426 10.64 -19.21 21.33
CA GLU A 426 10.85 -17.94 22.01
C GLU A 426 9.56 -17.47 22.68
N ILE A 427 8.41 -17.69 22.03
CA ILE A 427 7.09 -17.38 22.58
C ILE A 427 6.84 -18.17 23.88
N THR A 428 7.22 -19.45 23.91
CA THR A 428 7.08 -20.31 25.10
C THR A 428 8.07 -20.02 26.22
N LYS A 429 9.07 -19.17 26.02
CA LYS A 429 9.95 -18.67 27.10
C LYS A 429 9.42 -17.38 27.74
N ALA A 430 8.47 -16.71 27.10
CA ALA A 430 7.83 -15.50 27.60
C ALA A 430 6.56 -15.77 28.43
N TYR A 431 6.11 -17.03 28.47
CA TYR A 431 5.09 -17.58 29.36
C TYR A 431 5.74 -18.59 30.30
#